data_AF-A0A3Q0J5L5-F1
#
_entry.id   AF-A0A3Q0J5L5-F1
#
_cell.length_a   1.000
_cell.length_b   1.000
_cell.length_c   1.000
_cell.angle_alpha   90.00
_cell.angle_beta   90.00
_cell.angle_gamma   90.00
#
_symmetry.space_group_name_H-M   'P 1'
#
loop_
_entity.id
_entity.type
_entity.pdbx_description
1 polymer ?
#
loop_
_entity_poly.entity_id
_entity_poly.type
_entity_poly.pdbx_seq_one_letter_code
_entity_poly.pdbx_strand_id
1 'polypeptide(L)' 'MINSHIRDAAALITYLAWLEKEVLAGKHVTEISGATKLEQFRSQQEDFVGLSFETISSSGSNGAII' A
#
# COMPACT_ATOMS: atom_id res chain seq x y z
N MET A 1 6.98 18.83 -1.45
CA MET A 1 5.98 18.18 -2.34
C MET A 1 6.64 17.25 -3.34
N ILE A 2 7.48 17.73 -4.27
CA ILE A 2 8.07 16.86 -5.31
C ILE A 2 8.83 15.66 -4.71
N ASN A 3 9.78 15.91 -3.80
CA ASN A 3 10.60 14.83 -3.23
C ASN A 3 9.79 13.83 -2.39
N SER A 4 8.82 14.30 -1.60
CA SER A 4 7.95 13.43 -0.82
C SER A 4 7.10 12.52 -1.71
N HIS A 5 6.58 13.04 -2.83
CA HIS A 5 5.84 12.23 -3.81
C HIS A 5 6.73 11.23 -4.57
N ILE A 6 7.99 11.57 -4.85
CA ILE A 6 8.94 10.62 -5.46
C ILE A 6 9.18 9.42 -4.53
N ARG A 7 9.41 9.67 -3.23
CA ARG A 7 9.59 8.60 -2.22
C ARG A 7 8.31 7.78 -2.03
N ASP A 8 7.15 8.44 -1.94
CA ASP A 8 5.86 7.74 -1.83
C ASP A 8 5.57 6.87 -3.07
N ALA A 9 5.89 7.36 -4.27
CA ALA A 9 5.76 6.59 -5.50
C ALA A 9 6.64 5.33 -5.47
N ALA A 10 7.87 5.42 -4.97
CA ALA A 10 8.74 4.25 -4.81
C ALA A 10 8.14 3.21 -3.84
N ALA A 11 7.57 3.65 -2.72
CA ALA A 11 6.86 2.76 -1.78
C ALA A 11 5.64 2.10 -2.44
N LEU A 12 4.86 2.84 -3.23
CA LEU A 12 3.68 2.32 -3.92
C LEU A 12 4.04 1.31 -5.03
N ILE A 13 5.07 1.59 -5.83
CA ILE A 13 5.58 0.67 -6.86
C ILE A 13 6.05 -0.63 -6.18
N THR A 14 6.76 -0.53 -5.06
CA THR A 14 7.22 -1.69 -4.28
C THR A 14 6.04 -2.51 -3.75
N TYR A 15 5.00 -1.85 -3.24
CA TYR A 15 3.77 -2.50 -2.81
C TYR A 15 3.07 -3.23 -3.95
N LEU A 16 2.91 -2.62 -5.12
CA LEU A 16 2.24 -3.24 -6.27
C LEU A 16 3.02 -4.46 -6.78
N ALA A 17 4.34 -4.37 -6.88
CA ALA A 17 5.19 -5.50 -7.27
C ALA A 17 5.12 -6.65 -6.25
N TRP A 18 5.05 -6.34 -4.95
CA TRP A 18 4.84 -7.32 -3.90
C TRP A 18 3.45 -7.96 -4.00
N LEU A 19 2.40 -7.16 -4.17
CA LEU A 19 1.01 -7.61 -4.24
C LEU A 19 0.80 -8.56 -5.42
N GLU A 20 1.29 -8.18 -6.60
CA GLU A 20 1.26 -9.02 -7.81
C GLU A 20 1.92 -10.38 -7.54
N LYS A 21 3.11 -10.38 -6.95
CA LYS A 21 3.83 -11.62 -6.62
C LYS A 21 3.05 -12.51 -5.66
N GLU A 22 2.46 -11.96 -4.60
CA GLU A 22 1.73 -12.75 -3.62
C GLU A 22 0.42 -13.32 -4.20
N VAL A 23 -0.31 -12.52 -4.98
CA VAL A 23 -1.54 -12.94 -5.67
C VAL A 23 -1.25 -14.04 -6.68
N LEU A 24 -0.20 -13.89 -7.51
CA LEU A 24 0.21 -14.91 -8.47
C LEU A 24 0.71 -16.20 -7.80
N ALA A 25 1.29 -16.09 -6.60
CA ALA A 25 1.66 -17.25 -5.78
C ALA A 25 0.46 -17.92 -5.09
N GLY A 26 -0.78 -17.45 -5.32
CA GLY A 26 -1.99 -17.98 -4.72
C GLY A 26 -2.12 -17.68 -3.22
N LYS A 27 -1.33 -16.75 -2.69
CA LYS A 27 -1.41 -16.37 -1.28
C LYS A 27 -2.60 -15.48 -1.03
N HIS A 28 -3.20 -15.64 0.13
CA HIS A 28 -4.34 -14.83 0.54
C HIS A 28 -3.88 -13.50 1.13
N VAL A 29 -4.15 -12.40 0.43
CA VAL A 29 -3.95 -11.03 0.91
C VAL A 29 -5.33 -10.44 1.21
N THR A 30 -5.58 -10.14 2.49
CA THR A 30 -6.79 -9.44 2.93
C THR A 30 -6.62 -7.92 2.78
N GLU A 31 -7.73 -7.18 2.77
CA GLU A 31 -7.77 -5.72 2.78
C GLU A 31 -6.91 -5.13 3.91
N ILE A 32 -7.05 -5.64 5.13
CA ILE A 32 -6.24 -5.23 6.29
C ILE A 32 -4.76 -5.51 6.03
N SER A 33 -4.40 -6.72 5.59
CA SER A 33 -3.01 -7.08 5.36
C SER A 33 -2.36 -6.26 4.23
N GLY A 34 -3.12 -5.92 3.19
CA GLY A 34 -2.68 -5.05 2.10
C GLY A 34 -2.43 -3.62 2.58
N ALA A 35 -3.37 -3.05 3.35
CA ALA A 35 -3.22 -1.74 3.97
C ALA A 35 -1.98 -1.68 4.89
N THR A 36 -1.84 -2.63 5.81
CA THR A 36 -0.68 -2.72 6.71
C THR A 36 0.62 -2.87 5.93
N LYS A 37 0.62 -3.61 4.81
CA LYS A 37 1.82 -3.78 4.00
C LYS A 37 2.23 -2.50 3.29
N LEU A 38 1.26 -1.76 2.74
CA LEU A 38 1.53 -0.45 2.13
C LEU A 38 2.09 0.55 3.15
N GLU A 39 1.51 0.59 4.35
CA GLU A 39 2.02 1.38 5.46
C GLU A 39 3.47 0.99 5.82
N GLN A 40 3.78 -0.31 5.88
CA GLN A 40 5.14 -0.79 6.13
C GLN A 40 6.15 -0.30 5.08
N PHE A 41 5.76 -0.21 3.80
CA PHE A 41 6.66 0.31 2.75
C PHE A 41 6.82 1.83 2.83
N ARG A 42 5.75 2.55 3.18
CA ARG A 42 5.80 4.00 3.43
C ARG A 42 6.65 4.34 4.66
N SER A 43 6.56 3.54 5.72
CA SER A 43 7.33 3.75 6.96
C SER A 43 8.84 3.55 6.80
N GLN A 44 9.27 2.96 5.68
CA GLN A 44 10.69 2.82 5.33
C GLN A 44 11.22 4.04 4.55
N GLN A 45 10.35 4.94 4.09
CA GLN A 45 10.78 6.15 3.39
C GLN A 45 11.33 7.19 4.38
N GLU A 46 12.32 7.93 3.93
CA GLU A 46 12.89 9.05 4.69
C GLU A 46 11.81 10.10 5.00
N ASP A 47 11.90 10.70 6.20
CA ASP A 47 10.94 11.65 6.77
C ASP A 47 9.49 11.13 6.92
N PHE A 48 9.27 9.82 6.95
CA PHE A 48 7.94 9.30 7.28
C PHE A 48 7.56 9.65 8.72
N VAL A 49 6.42 10.32 8.87
CA VAL A 49 5.84 10.69 10.18
C VAL A 49 4.66 9.79 10.53
N GLY A 50 3.87 9.40 9.53
CA GLY A 50 2.65 8.64 9.69
C GLY A 50 1.79 8.70 8.43
N LEU A 51 0.69 7.96 8.44
CA LEU A 51 -0.31 8.06 7.38
C LEU A 51 -1.03 9.41 7.45
N SER A 52 -1.31 10.01 6.29
CA SER A 52 -2.11 11.24 6.21
C SER A 52 -3.60 10.99 6.46
N PHE A 53 -4.07 9.76 6.26
CA PHE A 53 -5.41 9.26 6.57
C PHE A 53 -5.38 7.72 6.61
N GLU A 54 -6.44 7.10 7.13
CA GLU A 54 -6.55 5.64 7.16
C GLU A 54 -6.59 5.05 5.75
N THR A 55 -5.79 4.01 5.49
CA THR A 55 -5.67 3.47 4.14
C THR A 55 -6.96 2.77 3.73
N ILE A 56 -7.61 3.26 2.68
CA ILE A 56 -8.71 2.57 2.03
C ILE A 56 -8.13 1.43 1.20
N SER A 57 -8.26 0.20 1.70
CA SER A 57 -7.90 -1.02 0.98
C SER A 57 -9.17 -1.85 0.80
N SER A 58 -9.57 -2.03 -0.45
CA SER A 58 -10.88 -2.62 -0.77
C SER A 58 -10.76 -3.57 -1.95
N SER A 59 -11.50 -4.67 -1.89
CA SER A 59 -11.57 -5.69 -2.93
C SER A 59 -13.02 -6.10 -3.22
N GLY A 60 -13.31 -6.48 -4.47
CA GLY A 60 -14.66 -6.89 -4.87
C GLY A 60 -15.70 -5.78 -4.63
N SER A 61 -16.83 -6.13 -3.99
CA SER A 61 -17.94 -5.20 -3.71
C SER A 61 -17.55 -4.07 -2.77
N ASN A 62 -16.57 -4.26 -1.89
CA ASN A 62 -16.09 -3.22 -0.98
C ASN A 62 -15.46 -2.06 -1.77
N GLY A 63 -14.94 -2.32 -2.98
CA GLY A 63 -14.42 -1.27 -3.85
C GLY A 63 -15.47 -0.35 -4.47
N ALA A 64 -16.76 -0.66 -4.30
CA ALA A 64 -17.87 0.21 -4.69
C ALA A 64 -18.34 1.14 -3.56
N ILE A 65 -17.74 1.04 -2.37
CA ILE A 65 -18.08 1.84 -1.19
C ILE A 65 -17.02 2.95 -1.04
N ILE A 66 -17.48 4.19 -0.84
CA ILE A 66 -16.65 5.38 -0.61
C ILE A 66 -16.50 5.62 0.89
#